data_AF-A0A255TSD3-F1
#
_entry.id   AF-A0A255TSD3-F1
#
_cell.length_a   1.000
_cell.length_b   1.000
_cell.length_c   1.000
_cell.angle_alpha   90.00
_cell.angle_beta   90.00
_cell.angle_gamma   90.00
#
_symmetry.space_group_name_H-M   'P 1'
#
loop_
_entity.id
_entity.type
_entity.pdbx_description
1 polymer ?
#
loop_
_entity_poly.entity_id
_entity_poly.type
_entity_poly.pdbx_seq_one_letter_code
_entity_poly.pdbx_strand_id
1 'polypeptide(L)'
;MPKIRIRYVEDKGKFGYAEFGDFFFFADDLYVWRQEEEFADDHSKDVVDGFFNDKCTRQGYVCRFLYAGADTNYVDSNGEHIFVGDVIEIKEGNSETQLALGYFPYFEHEEMRYCFVLDNHSLSLEDCIGREDMRLTRIGTTYFLLDPNFETEDMNKKVQDFNGWHDTNEEHEEKVLMSRYTPNFDQEPWKYHGLEILGVEFNWR
;
A
#
# COMPACT_ATOMS: atom_id res chain seq x y z
N MET A 1 9.12 2.71 21.85
CA MET A 1 7.81 2.65 21.17
C MET A 1 8.00 1.89 19.87
N PRO A 2 7.02 1.07 19.43
CA PRO A 2 7.04 0.52 18.07
C PRO A 2 7.13 1.68 17.06
N LYS A 3 7.91 1.51 15.99
CA LYS A 3 7.98 2.48 14.90
C LYS A 3 6.75 2.27 14.02
N ILE A 4 5.68 3.01 14.29
CA ILE A 4 4.51 3.03 13.42
C ILE A 4 4.83 3.97 12.26
N ARG A 5 4.91 3.40 11.06
CA ARG A 5 5.14 4.12 9.81
C ARG A 5 4.08 3.70 8.81
N ILE A 6 3.60 4.65 8.02
CA ILE A 6 2.65 4.42 6.94
C ILE A 6 3.22 4.92 5.62
N ARG A 7 2.62 4.44 4.54
CA ARG A 7 2.78 4.93 3.18
C ARG A 7 1.47 5.55 2.70
N TYR A 8 1.54 6.51 1.81
CA TYR A 8 0.37 7.12 1.16
C TYR A 8 0.69 7.52 -0.29
N VAL A 9 -0.31 7.62 -1.14
CA VAL A 9 -0.14 8.07 -2.54
C VAL A 9 0.05 9.58 -2.54
N GLU A 10 1.23 10.03 -2.95
CA GLU A 10 1.56 11.46 -3.05
C GLU A 10 1.31 11.98 -4.47
N ASP A 11 1.73 11.21 -5.48
CA ASP A 11 1.49 11.50 -6.90
C ASP A 11 1.67 10.21 -7.72
N LYS A 12 1.43 10.25 -9.04
CA LYS A 12 1.72 9.14 -9.96
C LYS A 12 3.20 8.74 -9.87
N GLY A 13 3.44 7.48 -9.56
CA GLY A 13 4.77 6.91 -9.40
C GLY A 13 5.51 7.39 -8.15
N LYS A 14 4.83 8.04 -7.21
CA LYS A 14 5.42 8.57 -5.98
C LYS A 14 4.56 8.26 -4.76
N PHE A 15 5.13 7.48 -3.85
CA PHE A 15 4.59 7.33 -2.51
C PHE A 15 5.26 8.32 -1.54
N GLY A 16 4.47 8.86 -0.62
CA GLY A 16 4.96 9.53 0.58
C GLY A 16 4.95 8.60 1.78
N TYR A 17 5.70 8.95 2.82
CA TYR A 17 5.81 8.18 4.05
C TYR A 17 5.65 9.10 5.26
N ALA A 18 4.97 8.60 6.31
CA ALA A 18 4.78 9.35 7.55
C ALA A 18 4.99 8.46 8.77
N GLU A 19 5.59 9.02 9.82
CA GLU A 19 5.75 8.37 11.11
C GLU A 19 4.59 8.75 12.05
N PHE A 20 4.39 7.95 13.08
CA PHE A 20 3.37 8.23 14.09
C PHE A 20 3.59 9.59 14.77
N GLY A 21 2.52 10.37 14.83
CA GLY A 21 2.54 11.77 15.25
C GLY A 21 2.51 12.74 14.06
N ASP A 22 2.92 12.30 12.87
CA ASP A 22 2.90 13.11 11.64
C ASP A 22 1.65 12.90 10.79
N PHE A 23 0.75 11.99 11.19
CA PHE A 23 -0.51 11.75 10.50
C PHE A 23 -1.65 11.46 11.48
N PHE A 24 -2.88 11.59 11.00
CA PHE A 24 -4.10 11.16 11.68
C PHE A 24 -5.18 10.81 10.66
N PHE A 25 -6.19 10.05 11.10
CA PHE A 25 -7.36 9.72 10.28
C PHE A 25 -8.58 10.52 10.76
N PHE A 26 -9.36 11.06 9.83
CA PHE A 26 -10.62 11.74 10.11
C PHE A 26 -11.63 11.47 9.01
N ALA A 27 -12.83 11.01 9.38
CA ALA A 27 -13.89 10.63 8.44
C ALA A 27 -13.39 9.67 7.32
N ASP A 28 -12.66 8.63 7.74
CA ASP A 28 -12.04 7.60 6.87
C ASP A 28 -10.89 8.06 5.96
N ASP A 29 -10.57 9.36 5.93
CA ASP A 29 -9.45 9.89 5.17
C ASP A 29 -8.18 10.01 6.00
N LEU A 30 -7.03 9.86 5.32
CA LEU A 30 -5.72 10.10 5.88
C LEU A 30 -5.31 11.56 5.71
N TYR A 31 -4.87 12.16 6.81
CA TYR A 31 -4.29 13.49 6.84
C TYR A 31 -2.86 13.45 7.34
N VAL A 32 -1.94 14.09 6.61
CA VAL A 32 -0.50 14.08 6.91
C VAL A 32 0.00 15.51 7.08
N TRP A 33 0.83 15.73 8.09
CA TRP A 33 1.50 17.00 8.35
C TRP A 33 2.70 17.19 7.40
N ARG A 34 2.68 18.29 6.67
CA ARG A 34 3.74 18.77 5.79
C ARG A 34 4.34 20.07 6.33
N GLN A 35 5.55 20.40 5.89
CA GLN A 35 6.26 21.60 6.33
C GLN A 35 6.55 22.55 5.17
N GLU A 36 6.48 22.06 3.95
CA GLU A 36 6.82 22.77 2.73
C GLU A 36 5.68 23.72 2.33
N GLU A 37 6.03 24.95 1.94
CA GLU A 37 5.07 26.01 1.58
C GLU A 37 4.18 25.64 0.38
N GLU A 38 4.63 24.71 -0.47
CA GLU A 38 3.83 24.20 -1.60
C GLU A 38 2.52 23.54 -1.16
N PHE A 39 2.43 23.06 0.09
CA PHE A 39 1.23 22.46 0.67
C PHE A 39 0.31 23.47 1.35
N ALA A 40 0.62 24.77 1.30
CA ALA A 40 -0.18 25.80 1.96
C ALA A 40 -1.61 25.89 1.41
N ASP A 41 -1.76 25.76 0.10
CA ASP A 41 -3.05 25.86 -0.58
C ASP A 41 -3.95 24.65 -0.30
N ASP A 42 -3.34 23.48 -0.03
CA ASP A 42 -4.04 22.23 0.30
C ASP A 42 -4.26 22.05 1.80
N HIS A 43 -3.95 23.07 2.61
CA HIS A 43 -4.06 22.97 4.06
C HIS A 43 -5.52 22.86 4.52
N SER A 44 -5.88 21.68 5.04
CA SER A 44 -7.19 21.35 5.60
C SER A 44 -7.37 21.92 7.01
N LYS A 45 -7.38 23.25 7.14
CA LYS A 45 -7.44 23.95 8.43
C LYS A 45 -8.70 23.61 9.24
N ASP A 46 -9.84 23.53 8.58
CA ASP A 46 -11.13 23.18 9.18
C ASP A 46 -11.11 21.77 9.80
N VAL A 47 -10.46 20.81 9.15
CA VAL A 47 -10.26 19.46 9.69
C VAL A 47 -9.38 19.49 10.94
N VAL A 48 -8.31 20.28 10.94
CA VAL A 48 -7.43 20.43 12.12
C VAL A 48 -8.18 21.04 13.30
N ASP A 49 -8.88 22.14 13.08
CA ASP A 49 -9.62 22.86 14.12
C ASP A 49 -10.71 21.93 14.71
N GLY A 50 -11.42 21.19 13.85
CA GLY A 50 -12.45 20.22 14.25
C GLY A 50 -11.90 18.98 14.98
N PHE A 51 -10.85 18.35 14.48
CA PHE A 51 -10.29 17.13 15.06
C PHE A 51 -9.62 17.40 16.41
N PHE A 52 -8.81 18.46 16.49
CA PHE A 52 -8.06 18.80 17.69
C PHE A 52 -8.78 19.77 18.63
N ASN A 53 -10.00 20.22 18.29
CA ASN A 53 -10.79 21.19 19.06
C ASN A 53 -9.98 22.45 19.42
N ASP A 54 -9.32 23.06 18.42
CA ASP A 54 -8.45 24.25 18.55
C ASP A 54 -7.25 24.09 19.51
N LYS A 55 -6.92 22.87 19.95
CA LYS A 55 -5.78 22.61 20.86
C LYS A 55 -4.48 22.26 20.12
N CYS A 56 -4.52 22.12 18.80
CA CYS A 56 -3.31 21.81 18.04
C CYS A 56 -2.39 23.02 18.02
N THR A 57 -1.15 22.84 18.49
CA THR A 57 -0.09 23.87 18.46
C THR A 57 0.99 23.58 17.43
N ARG A 58 0.87 22.45 16.71
CA ARG A 58 1.80 22.06 15.67
C ARG A 58 1.72 23.03 14.49
N GLN A 59 2.88 23.40 13.97
CA GLN A 59 3.02 24.24 12.78
C GLN A 59 3.17 23.38 11.51
N GLY A 60 2.82 23.95 10.36
CA GLY A 60 2.86 23.30 9.05
C GLY A 60 1.47 23.18 8.44
N TYR A 61 1.37 22.34 7.41
CA TYR A 61 0.18 22.19 6.59
C TYR A 61 -0.31 20.76 6.66
N VAL A 62 -1.53 20.56 7.12
CA VAL A 62 -2.22 19.26 7.05
C VAL A 62 -2.87 19.11 5.70
N CYS A 63 -2.52 18.06 4.97
CA CYS A 63 -3.08 17.74 3.66
C CYS A 63 -3.68 16.34 3.66
N ARG A 64 -4.76 16.18 2.90
CA ARG A 64 -5.41 14.88 2.67
C ARG A 64 -4.62 14.06 1.65
N PHE A 65 -4.46 12.77 1.91
CA PHE A 65 -3.84 11.82 0.97
C PHE A 65 -4.60 10.49 0.97
N LEU A 66 -4.38 9.68 -0.07
CA LEU A 66 -4.87 8.29 -0.09
C LEU A 66 -3.93 7.40 0.71
N TYR A 67 -4.43 6.80 1.78
CA TYR A 67 -3.67 5.84 2.58
C TYR A 67 -3.24 4.62 1.75
N ALA A 68 -1.95 4.29 1.83
CA ALA A 68 -1.31 3.27 0.99
C ALA A 68 -0.62 2.13 1.76
N GLY A 69 -1.06 1.90 3.00
CA GLY A 69 -0.63 0.77 3.82
C GLY A 69 0.32 1.12 4.96
N ALA A 70 0.33 0.26 5.98
CA ALA A 70 1.22 0.35 7.13
C ALA A 70 2.48 -0.48 6.90
N ASP A 71 3.61 -0.04 7.44
CA ASP A 71 4.84 -0.81 7.52
C ASP A 71 4.63 -2.01 8.46
N THR A 72 4.94 -3.20 7.96
CA THR A 72 4.80 -4.44 8.74
C THR A 72 5.93 -4.63 9.75
N ASN A 73 7.00 -3.83 9.67
CA ASN A 73 8.30 -4.01 10.32
C ASN A 73 9.08 -5.26 9.89
N TYR A 74 8.58 -6.00 8.89
CA TYR A 74 9.33 -7.05 8.22
C TYR A 74 9.99 -6.51 6.96
N VAL A 75 11.07 -7.19 6.54
CA VAL A 75 11.78 -6.90 5.30
C VAL A 75 11.75 -8.11 4.40
N ASP A 76 11.73 -7.90 3.09
CA ASP A 76 11.84 -8.96 2.11
C ASP A 76 13.26 -9.52 2.05
N SER A 77 13.50 -10.48 1.15
CA SER A 77 14.82 -11.11 0.99
C SER A 77 15.91 -10.18 0.42
N ASN A 78 15.58 -8.96 0.02
CA ASN A 78 16.53 -7.90 -0.36
C ASN A 78 16.75 -6.86 0.75
N GLY A 79 16.07 -6.99 1.88
CA GLY A 79 16.13 -6.03 2.98
C GLY A 79 15.20 -4.83 2.81
N GLU A 80 14.25 -4.88 1.87
CA GLU A 80 13.28 -3.82 1.65
C GLU A 80 12.07 -4.00 2.56
N HIS A 81 11.63 -2.92 3.21
CA HIS A 81 10.48 -2.96 4.12
C HIS A 81 9.20 -3.37 3.39
N ILE A 82 8.46 -4.28 4.00
CA ILE A 82 7.18 -4.75 3.47
C ILE A 82 6.06 -3.92 4.09
N PHE A 83 5.20 -3.37 3.24
CA PHE A 83 3.98 -2.66 3.61
C PHE A 83 2.75 -3.50 3.24
N VAL A 84 1.65 -3.28 3.96
CA VAL A 84 0.36 -3.84 3.54
C VAL A 84 -0.02 -3.26 2.16
N GLY A 85 -0.59 -4.08 1.29
CA GLY A 85 -0.87 -3.75 -0.11
C GLY A 85 0.31 -3.95 -1.05
N ASP A 86 1.49 -4.36 -0.56
CA ASP A 86 2.58 -4.76 -1.45
C ASP A 86 2.30 -6.10 -2.12
N VAL A 87 2.73 -6.20 -3.38
CA VAL A 87 2.74 -7.45 -4.16
C VAL A 87 4.12 -8.08 -4.02
N ILE A 88 4.15 -9.33 -3.59
CA ILE A 88 5.36 -10.07 -3.27
C ILE A 88 5.41 -11.31 -4.16
N GLU A 89 6.54 -11.46 -4.85
CA GLU A 89 6.93 -12.70 -5.49
C GLU A 89 7.48 -13.66 -4.42
N ILE A 90 6.86 -14.82 -4.30
CA ILE A 90 7.19 -15.88 -3.37
C ILE A 90 7.76 -17.05 -4.18
N LYS A 91 9.03 -17.38 -3.98
CA LYS A 91 9.66 -18.58 -4.54
C LYS A 91 9.91 -19.60 -3.45
N GLU A 92 9.41 -20.81 -3.59
CA GLU A 92 9.60 -21.93 -2.66
C GLU A 92 10.03 -23.18 -3.45
N GLY A 93 11.32 -23.50 -3.43
CA GLY A 93 11.87 -24.57 -4.27
C GLY A 93 11.68 -24.29 -5.77
N ASN A 94 10.79 -25.04 -6.43
CA ASN A 94 10.47 -24.89 -7.86
C ASN A 94 9.12 -24.19 -8.11
N SER A 95 8.38 -23.80 -7.06
CA SER A 95 7.16 -23.02 -7.21
C SER A 95 7.46 -21.53 -7.10
N GLU A 96 6.72 -20.75 -7.88
CA GLU A 96 6.75 -19.30 -7.88
C GLU A 96 5.31 -18.80 -7.97
N THR A 97 4.95 -17.81 -7.14
CA THR A 97 3.64 -17.17 -7.14
C THR A 97 3.77 -15.72 -6.72
N GLN A 98 2.84 -14.87 -7.16
CA GLN A 98 2.78 -13.46 -6.79
C GLN A 98 1.50 -13.22 -5.98
N LEU A 99 1.65 -12.74 -4.74
CA LEU A 99 0.53 -12.48 -3.84
C LEU A 99 0.63 -11.08 -3.24
N ALA A 100 -0.51 -10.41 -3.14
CA ALA A 100 -0.65 -9.18 -2.38
C ALA A 100 -0.77 -9.47 -0.89
N LEU A 101 -0.10 -8.68 -0.07
CA LEU A 101 -0.13 -8.79 1.38
C LEU A 101 -1.27 -7.97 1.97
N GLY A 102 -2.10 -8.61 2.80
CA GLY A 102 -3.18 -7.98 3.57
C GLY A 102 -3.03 -8.22 5.07
N TYR A 103 -4.15 -8.12 5.78
CA TYR A 103 -4.26 -8.54 7.17
C TYR A 103 -5.52 -9.38 7.42
N PHE A 104 -5.45 -10.32 8.36
CA PHE A 104 -6.52 -11.21 8.79
C PHE A 104 -6.37 -11.50 10.29
N PRO A 105 -7.45 -11.72 11.07
CA PRO A 105 -8.86 -11.75 10.69
C PRO A 105 -9.54 -10.38 10.70
N TYR A 106 -10.70 -10.33 10.06
CA TYR A 106 -11.56 -9.15 9.96
C TYR A 106 -12.42 -8.91 11.22
N PHE A 107 -12.41 -9.84 12.19
CA PHE A 107 -13.31 -9.81 13.34
C PHE A 107 -12.60 -9.28 14.59
N GLU A 108 -13.33 -8.45 15.37
CA GLU A 108 -12.83 -7.68 16.52
C GLU A 108 -12.30 -8.49 17.72
N HIS A 109 -12.27 -9.83 17.64
CA HIS A 109 -11.96 -10.71 18.77
C HIS A 109 -10.74 -11.62 18.56
N GLU A 110 -10.02 -11.44 17.47
CA GLU A 110 -8.83 -12.22 17.15
C GLU A 110 -7.64 -11.31 16.87
N GLU A 111 -6.43 -11.82 17.13
CA GLU A 111 -5.20 -11.07 16.90
C GLU A 111 -4.97 -10.86 15.40
N MET A 112 -4.91 -9.59 14.97
CA MET A 112 -4.58 -9.25 13.59
C MET A 112 -3.17 -9.71 13.23
N ARG A 113 -3.05 -10.34 12.06
CA ARG A 113 -1.79 -10.80 11.47
C ARG A 113 -1.67 -10.32 10.03
N TYR A 114 -0.45 -9.92 9.65
CA TYR A 114 -0.13 -9.70 8.25
C TYR A 114 -0.04 -11.04 7.53
N CYS A 115 -0.80 -11.18 6.44
CA CYS A 115 -0.87 -12.45 5.73
C CYS A 115 -1.26 -12.27 4.27
N PHE A 116 -0.90 -13.27 3.47
CA PHE A 116 -1.44 -13.46 2.14
C PHE A 116 -2.79 -14.15 2.30
N VAL A 117 -3.88 -13.38 2.12
CA VAL A 117 -5.25 -13.89 2.23
C VAL A 117 -5.59 -14.63 0.94
N LEU A 118 -5.99 -15.89 1.06
CA LEU A 118 -6.42 -16.77 -0.03
C LEU A 118 -7.88 -17.18 0.21
N ASP A 119 -8.50 -17.84 -0.78
CA ASP A 119 -9.94 -18.19 -0.74
C ASP A 119 -10.36 -19.00 0.49
N ASN A 120 -9.57 -20.03 0.85
CA ASN A 120 -9.87 -20.93 1.96
C ASN A 120 -8.73 -21.04 2.99
N HIS A 121 -7.71 -20.19 2.87
CA HIS A 121 -6.53 -20.23 3.70
C HIS A 121 -5.89 -18.86 3.83
N SER A 122 -4.93 -18.72 4.74
CA SER A 122 -4.05 -17.56 4.77
C SER A 122 -2.65 -18.04 5.12
N LEU A 123 -1.66 -17.42 4.51
CA LEU A 123 -0.26 -17.66 4.81
C LEU A 123 0.26 -16.44 5.58
N SER A 124 0.63 -16.63 6.85
CA SER A 124 1.17 -15.55 7.68
C SER A 124 2.51 -15.09 7.13
N LEU A 125 2.72 -13.77 7.09
CA LEU A 125 4.02 -13.21 6.73
C LEU A 125 5.11 -13.66 7.71
N GLU A 126 4.77 -13.75 9.00
CA GLU A 126 5.70 -14.20 10.06
C GLU A 126 6.21 -15.63 9.80
N ASP A 127 5.37 -16.51 9.27
CA ASP A 127 5.75 -17.90 8.95
C ASP A 127 6.63 -18.00 7.69
N CYS A 128 6.62 -16.97 6.84
CA CYS A 128 7.41 -16.92 5.61
C CYS A 128 8.78 -16.29 5.82
N ILE A 129 8.86 -15.27 6.67
CA ILE A 129 10.07 -14.46 6.87
C ILE A 129 11.16 -15.31 7.52
N GLY A 130 12.37 -15.27 6.95
CA GLY A 130 13.54 -15.95 7.50
C GLY A 130 13.63 -17.44 7.21
N ARG A 131 12.68 -18.02 6.45
CA ARG A 131 12.81 -19.38 5.91
C ARG A 131 13.95 -19.45 4.89
N GLU A 132 14.80 -20.48 4.98
CA GLU A 132 15.94 -20.66 4.08
C GLU A 132 15.54 -21.20 2.69
N ASP A 133 14.41 -21.90 2.61
CA ASP A 133 13.88 -22.53 1.40
C ASP A 133 12.85 -21.66 0.66
N MET A 134 12.57 -20.46 1.19
CA MET A 134 11.61 -19.52 0.64
C MET A 134 12.26 -18.15 0.45
N ARG A 135 12.02 -17.54 -0.72
CA ARG A 135 12.47 -16.20 -1.04
C ARG A 135 11.26 -15.31 -1.29
N LEU A 136 11.21 -14.17 -0.60
CA LEU A 136 10.20 -13.13 -0.76
C LEU A 136 10.85 -11.93 -1.43
N THR A 137 10.30 -11.47 -2.55
CA THR A 137 10.79 -10.26 -3.25
C THR A 137 9.61 -9.33 -3.50
N ARG A 138 9.67 -8.10 -3.00
CA ARG A 138 8.69 -7.06 -3.36
C ARG A 138 8.85 -6.72 -4.84
N ILE A 139 7.73 -6.74 -5.57
CA ILE A 139 7.73 -6.47 -7.02
C ILE A 139 6.80 -5.32 -7.42
N GLY A 140 5.94 -4.86 -6.52
CA GLY A 140 4.98 -3.80 -6.81
C GLY A 140 3.97 -3.61 -5.68
N THR A 141 2.86 -2.97 -5.98
CA THR A 141 1.76 -2.74 -5.02
C THR A 141 0.39 -2.88 -5.68
N THR A 142 -0.68 -2.97 -4.90
CA THR A 142 -2.07 -3.01 -5.38
C THR A 142 -2.64 -1.62 -5.73
N TYR A 143 -1.81 -0.57 -5.73
CA TYR A 143 -2.22 0.82 -5.99
C TYR A 143 -2.16 1.19 -7.48
N PHE A 144 -2.72 0.33 -8.33
CA PHE A 144 -2.97 0.61 -9.75
C PHE A 144 -4.46 0.89 -9.99
N LEU A 145 -4.79 1.45 -11.16
CA LEU A 145 -6.16 1.85 -11.52
C LEU A 145 -6.81 2.76 -10.46
N LEU A 146 -6.03 3.62 -9.80
CA LEU A 146 -6.52 4.49 -8.73
C LEU A 146 -7.55 5.51 -9.24
N ASP A 147 -8.60 5.74 -8.45
CA ASP A 147 -9.59 6.77 -8.75
C ASP A 147 -8.91 8.15 -8.82
N PRO A 148 -9.00 8.87 -9.95
CA PRO A 148 -8.49 10.23 -10.05
C PRO A 148 -9.12 11.22 -9.06
N ASN A 149 -10.26 10.89 -8.44
CA ASN A 149 -10.92 11.70 -7.42
C ASN A 149 -10.43 11.39 -5.98
N PHE A 150 -9.47 10.48 -5.81
CA PHE A 150 -8.90 10.13 -4.50
C PHE A 150 -9.96 9.65 -3.48
N GLU A 151 -10.96 8.89 -3.94
CA GLU A 151 -11.86 8.18 -3.04
C GLU A 151 -11.10 7.05 -2.33
N THR A 152 -11.21 7.01 -1.00
CA THR A 152 -10.57 6.00 -0.17
C THR A 152 -11.28 4.66 -0.38
N GLU A 153 -10.56 3.67 -0.90
CA GLU A 153 -11.02 2.29 -0.99
C GLU A 153 -10.37 1.43 0.09
N ASP A 154 -11.10 0.43 0.59
CA ASP A 154 -10.57 -0.56 1.52
C ASP A 154 -9.36 -1.28 0.92
N MET A 155 -8.20 -1.14 1.56
CA MET A 155 -6.95 -1.78 1.15
C MET A 155 -7.06 -3.30 1.12
N ASN A 156 -7.77 -3.92 2.07
CA ASN A 156 -7.94 -5.36 2.07
C ASN A 156 -8.84 -5.83 0.93
N LYS A 157 -9.81 -5.00 0.49
CA LYS A 157 -10.55 -5.26 -0.73
C LYS A 157 -9.62 -5.29 -1.95
N LYS A 158 -8.70 -4.32 -2.09
CA LYS A 158 -7.69 -4.33 -3.18
C LYS A 158 -6.81 -5.59 -3.14
N VAL A 159 -6.40 -6.02 -1.94
CA VAL A 159 -5.62 -7.25 -1.75
C VAL A 159 -6.41 -8.49 -2.15
N GLN A 160 -7.68 -8.60 -1.73
CA GLN A 160 -8.56 -9.70 -2.11
C GLN A 160 -8.79 -9.75 -3.63
N ASP A 161 -9.03 -8.58 -4.23
CA ASP A 161 -9.23 -8.47 -5.68
C ASP A 161 -7.96 -8.89 -6.44
N PHE A 162 -6.75 -8.64 -5.90
CA PHE A 162 -5.49 -9.13 -6.47
C PHE A 162 -5.29 -10.64 -6.29
N ASN A 163 -5.55 -11.17 -5.09
CA ASN A 163 -5.36 -12.58 -4.76
C ASN A 163 -6.54 -13.48 -5.20
N GLY A 164 -7.52 -12.92 -5.90
CA GLY A 164 -8.75 -13.60 -6.26
C GLY A 164 -8.51 -14.86 -7.09
N TRP A 165 -9.07 -15.99 -6.66
CA TRP A 165 -8.92 -17.28 -7.34
C TRP A 165 -9.71 -17.40 -8.64
N HIS A 166 -10.55 -16.41 -8.95
CA HIS A 166 -11.37 -16.37 -10.16
C HIS A 166 -10.62 -15.90 -11.40
N ASP A 167 -9.43 -15.32 -11.23
CA ASP A 167 -8.61 -14.86 -12.35
C ASP A 167 -8.12 -16.03 -13.20
N THR A 168 -8.14 -15.84 -14.51
CA THR A 168 -7.30 -16.58 -15.43
C THR A 168 -5.83 -16.21 -15.24
N ASN A 169 -4.92 -17.05 -15.73
CA ASN A 169 -3.48 -16.72 -15.69
C ASN A 169 -3.17 -15.39 -16.41
N GLU A 170 -3.85 -15.10 -17.52
CA GLU A 170 -3.66 -13.85 -18.27
C GLU A 170 -4.10 -12.62 -17.46
N GLU A 171 -5.24 -12.71 -16.76
CA GLU A 171 -5.72 -11.63 -15.88
C GLU A 171 -4.78 -11.41 -14.68
N HIS A 172 -4.25 -12.48 -14.10
CA HIS A 172 -3.27 -12.38 -13.01
C HIS A 172 -1.95 -11.77 -13.50
N GLU A 173 -1.44 -12.19 -14.66
CA GLU A 173 -0.25 -11.61 -15.29
C GLU A 173 -0.44 -10.12 -15.59
N GLU A 174 -1.64 -9.70 -16.02
CA GLU A 174 -1.98 -8.30 -16.22
C GLU A 174 -1.94 -7.51 -14.90
N LYS A 175 -2.48 -8.05 -13.80
CA LYS A 175 -2.38 -7.43 -12.47
C LYS A 175 -0.94 -7.34 -11.98
N VAL A 176 -0.13 -8.38 -12.20
CA VAL A 176 1.30 -8.37 -11.87
C VAL A 176 2.02 -7.28 -12.66
N LEU A 177 1.75 -7.14 -13.96
CA LEU A 177 2.28 -6.05 -14.78
C LEU A 177 1.90 -4.69 -14.20
N MET A 178 0.61 -4.45 -13.92
CA MET A 178 0.13 -3.19 -13.39
C MET A 178 0.76 -2.83 -12.04
N SER A 179 0.98 -3.83 -11.17
CA SER A 179 1.55 -3.64 -9.84
C SER A 179 2.95 -3.01 -9.85
N ARG A 180 3.73 -3.23 -10.91
CA ARG A 180 5.09 -2.67 -11.08
C ARG A 180 5.10 -1.17 -11.36
N TYR A 181 3.98 -0.62 -11.85
CA TYR A 181 3.84 0.80 -12.19
C TYR A 181 2.86 1.47 -11.24
N THR A 182 3.20 1.48 -9.96
CA THR A 182 2.35 2.04 -8.90
C THR A 182 3.08 3.13 -8.10
N PRO A 183 2.37 4.04 -7.42
CA PRO A 183 0.93 4.27 -7.54
C PRO A 183 0.57 4.86 -8.92
N ASN A 184 -0.57 4.47 -9.49
CA ASN A 184 -0.97 4.95 -10.81
C ASN A 184 -2.48 5.08 -10.96
N PHE A 185 -2.90 6.18 -11.59
CA PHE A 185 -4.28 6.57 -11.83
C PHE A 185 -4.77 6.19 -13.24
N ASP A 186 -3.89 5.67 -14.10
CA ASP A 186 -4.27 5.17 -15.42
C ASP A 186 -5.32 4.07 -15.26
N GLN A 187 -6.50 4.28 -15.86
CA GLN A 187 -7.65 3.37 -15.78
C GLN A 187 -7.68 2.29 -16.86
N GLU A 188 -6.78 2.36 -17.84
CA GLU A 188 -6.80 1.49 -19.02
C GLU A 188 -5.57 0.57 -19.01
N PRO A 189 -5.74 -0.77 -18.98
CA PRO A 189 -4.63 -1.71 -18.87
C PRO A 189 -3.55 -1.56 -19.96
N TRP A 190 -3.94 -1.20 -21.18
CA TRP A 190 -3.00 -1.00 -22.30
C TRP A 190 -1.94 0.07 -22.02
N LYS A 191 -2.21 1.05 -21.13
CA LYS A 191 -1.23 2.07 -20.74
C LYS A 191 -0.05 1.47 -20.00
N TYR A 192 -0.27 0.45 -19.18
CA TYR A 192 0.77 -0.25 -18.44
C TYR A 192 1.68 -1.07 -19.37
N HIS A 193 1.10 -1.72 -20.38
CA HIS A 193 1.89 -2.33 -21.46
C HIS A 193 2.73 -1.28 -22.20
N GLY A 194 2.18 -0.09 -22.43
CA GLY A 194 2.92 1.04 -22.98
C GLY A 194 4.13 1.42 -22.13
N LEU A 195 3.97 1.52 -20.80
CA LEU A 195 5.06 1.81 -19.85
C LEU A 195 6.16 0.75 -19.91
N GLU A 196 5.79 -0.54 -19.97
CA GLU A 196 6.72 -1.66 -20.11
C GLU A 196 7.51 -1.60 -21.42
N ILE A 197 6.83 -1.39 -22.55
CA ILE A 197 7.47 -1.28 -23.87
C ILE A 197 8.43 -0.08 -23.91
N LEU A 198 8.08 1.02 -23.25
CA LEU A 198 8.89 2.23 -23.18
C LEU A 198 10.04 2.12 -22.16
N GLY A 199 10.08 1.08 -21.33
CA GLY A 199 11.10 0.89 -20.29
C GLY A 199 11.04 1.96 -19.20
N VAL A 200 9.83 2.44 -18.86
CA VAL A 200 9.65 3.42 -17.78
C VAL A 200 9.87 2.73 -16.43
N GLU A 201 10.56 3.39 -15.51
CA GLU A 201 10.76 2.89 -14.15
C GLU A 201 9.99 3.77 -13.16
N PHE A 202 9.19 3.13 -12.30
CA PHE A 202 8.50 3.81 -11.20
C PHE A 202 9.29 3.61 -9.90
N ASN A 203 9.45 4.67 -9.12
CA ASN A 203 10.13 4.60 -7.83
C ASN A 203 9.12 4.37 -6.70
N TRP A 204 8.60 3.14 -6.61
CA TRP A 204 7.67 2.73 -5.55
C TRP A 204 8.37 2.13 -4.31
N ARG A 205 9.70 2.02 -4.34
CA ARG A 205 10.52 1.42 -3.28
C ARG A 205 10.80 2.38 -2.14
#